data_AF-D2Q8C9-F1
#
_entry.id   AF-D2Q8C9-F1
#
_cell.length_a   1.000
_cell.length_b   1.000
_cell.length_c   1.000
_cell.angle_alpha   90.00
_cell.angle_beta   90.00
_cell.angle_gamma   90.00
#
_symmetry.space_group_name_H-M   'P 1'
#
loop_
_entity.id
_entity.type
_entity.pdbx_description
1 polymer ?
#
loop_
_entity_poly.entity_id
_entity_poly.type
_entity_poly.pdbx_seq_one_letter_code
_entity_poly.pdbx_strand_id
1 'polypeptide(L)'
;MSSQSKTAQQPVSGKNADKVFKGVAYACGILILVVLAAVALFLLFRAWPLIGGDQKANSATISNFTGGKATNFWGYVGPLLFGTVLISALALLISFFVSVGIALFISHYAPKKLATALSYVVDLLAAIPSVIYGLWGGLILVPAIYPFWNWVAKYLG
;
A
#
# COMPACT_ATOMS: atom_id res chain seq x y z
N MET A 1 40.23 -42.54 -22.61
CA MET A 1 40.29 -42.37 -21.14
C MET A 1 39.09 -41.55 -20.67
N SER A 2 38.27 -42.19 -19.84
CA SER A 2 37.23 -41.68 -18.92
C SER A 2 36.28 -40.55 -19.35
N SER A 3 35.06 -40.97 -19.75
CA SER A 3 33.82 -40.19 -19.57
C SER A 3 33.68 -39.75 -18.12
N GLN A 4 33.59 -38.44 -17.88
CA GLN A 4 33.10 -37.92 -16.60
C GLN A 4 31.57 -37.96 -16.59
N SER A 5 31.03 -38.90 -15.84
CA SER A 5 29.62 -38.95 -15.45
C SER A 5 29.28 -37.72 -14.62
N LYS A 6 28.40 -36.86 -15.15
CA LYS A 6 27.70 -35.83 -14.37
C LYS A 6 26.96 -36.53 -13.23
N THR A 7 27.49 -36.44 -12.02
CA THR A 7 26.77 -36.78 -10.79
C THR A 7 25.69 -35.73 -10.60
N ALA A 8 24.50 -35.98 -11.15
CA ALA A 8 23.30 -35.24 -10.78
C ALA A 8 23.11 -35.44 -9.27
N GLN A 9 23.44 -34.41 -8.48
CA GLN A 9 23.11 -34.36 -7.06
C GLN A 9 21.60 -34.59 -6.94
N GLN A 10 21.21 -35.77 -6.45
CA GLN A 10 19.81 -36.04 -6.18
C GLN A 10 19.35 -35.08 -5.09
N PRO A 11 18.19 -34.41 -5.24
CA PRO A 11 17.65 -33.59 -4.16
C PRO A 11 17.43 -34.52 -2.97
N VAL A 12 17.95 -34.14 -1.80
CA VAL A 12 17.69 -34.84 -0.54
C VAL A 12 16.18 -34.77 -0.27
N SER A 13 15.49 -35.82 -0.70
CA SER A 13 14.04 -35.92 -0.73
C SER A 13 13.50 -36.19 0.67
N GLY A 14 13.38 -35.13 1.46
CA GLY A 14 12.63 -35.13 2.71
C GLY A 14 11.14 -34.98 2.43
N LYS A 15 10.48 -35.93 1.75
CA LYS A 15 9.04 -35.84 1.38
C LYS A 15 8.14 -35.46 2.56
N ASN A 16 8.51 -35.88 3.77
CA ASN A 16 7.82 -35.52 5.01
C ASN A 16 8.09 -34.08 5.44
N ALA A 17 9.34 -33.60 5.32
CA ALA A 17 9.70 -32.22 5.60
C ALA A 17 9.01 -31.25 4.63
N ASP A 18 8.96 -31.59 3.33
CA ASP A 18 8.26 -30.80 2.31
C ASP A 18 6.76 -30.73 2.61
N LYS A 19 6.16 -31.83 3.08
CA LYS A 19 4.73 -31.89 3.44
C LYS A 19 4.41 -31.07 4.69
N VAL A 20 5.28 -31.14 5.71
CA VAL A 20 5.16 -30.33 6.94
C VAL A 20 5.34 -28.85 6.61
N PHE A 21 6.37 -28.50 5.85
CA PHE A 21 6.64 -27.12 5.43
C PHE A 21 5.45 -26.55 4.64
N LYS A 22 4.93 -27.32 3.67
CA LYS A 22 3.73 -26.94 2.92
C LYS A 22 2.55 -26.71 3.87
N GLY A 23 2.29 -27.62 4.81
CA GLY A 23 1.22 -27.50 5.80
C GLY A 23 1.32 -26.23 6.64
N VAL A 24 2.52 -25.93 7.16
CA VAL A 24 2.79 -24.71 7.95
C VAL A 24 2.63 -23.46 7.09
N ALA A 25 3.16 -23.44 5.87
CA ALA A 25 3.03 -22.31 4.97
C ALA A 25 1.55 -21.99 4.64
N TYR A 26 0.74 -23.02 4.35
CA TYR A 26 -0.70 -22.84 4.16
C TYR A 26 -1.41 -22.38 5.43
N ALA A 27 -1.07 -22.94 6.59
CA ALA A 27 -1.66 -22.53 7.86
C ALA A 27 -1.37 -21.05 8.17
N CYS A 28 -0.12 -20.60 7.96
CA CYS A 28 0.26 -19.20 8.10
C CYS A 28 -0.52 -18.30 7.12
N GLY A 29 -0.63 -18.68 5.85
CA GLY A 29 -1.39 -17.92 4.86
C GLY A 29 -2.87 -17.81 5.23
N ILE A 30 -3.49 -18.92 5.64
CA ILE A 30 -4.89 -18.96 6.10
C ILE A 30 -5.06 -18.11 7.34
N LEU A 31 -4.15 -18.19 8.31
CA LEU A 31 -4.18 -17.39 9.53
C LEU A 31 -4.16 -15.90 9.22
N ILE A 32 -3.28 -15.45 8.31
CA ILE A 32 -3.22 -14.04 7.87
C ILE A 32 -4.57 -13.61 7.28
N LEU A 33 -5.15 -14.41 6.37
CA LEU A 33 -6.45 -14.11 5.78
C LEU A 33 -7.57 -14.06 6.84
N VAL A 34 -7.58 -14.99 7.79
CA VAL A 34 -8.55 -15.03 8.89
C VAL A 34 -8.40 -13.79 9.78
N VAL A 35 -7.18 -13.40 10.14
CA VAL A 35 -6.93 -12.19 10.94
C VAL A 35 -7.38 -10.94 10.20
N LEU A 36 -7.07 -10.82 8.90
CA LEU A 36 -7.54 -9.69 8.08
C LEU A 36 -9.07 -9.62 8.02
N ALA A 37 -9.73 -10.76 7.82
CA ALA A 37 -11.19 -10.83 7.83
C ALA A 37 -11.77 -10.48 9.21
N ALA A 38 -11.17 -10.98 10.29
CA ALA A 38 -11.59 -10.69 11.65
C ALA A 38 -11.45 -9.20 11.98
N VAL A 39 -10.34 -8.55 11.59
CA VAL A 39 -10.16 -7.10 11.76
C VAL A 39 -11.19 -6.33 10.94
N ALA A 40 -11.42 -6.71 9.68
CA ALA A 40 -12.42 -6.06 8.84
C ALA A 40 -13.83 -6.16 9.45
N LEU A 41 -14.25 -7.35 9.89
CA LEU A 41 -15.54 -7.57 10.55
C LEU A 41 -15.63 -6.82 11.88
N PHE A 42 -14.57 -6.82 12.68
CA PHE A 42 -14.50 -6.06 13.93
C PHE A 42 -14.70 -4.56 13.70
N LEU A 43 -14.03 -4.00 12.69
CA LEU A 43 -14.19 -2.59 12.32
C LEU A 43 -15.62 -2.30 11.82
N LEU A 44 -16.22 -3.19 11.03
CA LEU A 44 -17.60 -3.04 10.56
C LEU A 44 -18.60 -3.06 11.73
N PHE A 45 -18.47 -3.98 12.67
CA PHE A 45 -19.33 -4.01 13.86
C PHE A 45 -19.16 -2.76 14.72
N ARG A 46 -17.94 -2.25 14.84
CA ARG A 46 -17.67 -1.02 15.60
C ARG A 46 -18.15 0.24 14.87
N ALA A 47 -18.19 0.22 13.54
CA ALA A 47 -18.72 1.30 12.72
C ALA A 47 -20.26 1.28 12.61
N TRP A 48 -20.92 0.13 12.81
CA TRP A 48 -22.36 -0.03 12.67
C TRP A 48 -23.22 1.00 13.44
N PRO A 49 -22.91 1.33 14.72
CA PRO A 49 -23.68 2.33 15.48
C PRO A 49 -23.63 3.75 14.89
N LEU A 50 -22.61 4.07 14.08
CA LEU A 50 -22.49 5.38 13.42
C LEU A 50 -23.51 5.54 12.28
N ILE A 51 -23.96 4.43 11.70
CA ILE A 51 -24.87 4.41 10.55
C ILE A 51 -26.31 4.12 11.01
N GLY A 52 -26.50 3.17 11.93
CA GLY A 52 -27.82 2.70 12.37
C GLY A 52 -28.20 3.04 13.82
N GLY A 53 -27.35 3.76 14.57
CA GLY A 53 -27.61 4.16 15.96
C GLY A 53 -28.30 5.52 16.08
N ASP A 54 -28.31 6.10 17.28
CA ASP A 54 -28.93 7.41 17.54
C ASP A 54 -28.21 8.54 16.78
N GLN A 55 -28.86 9.02 15.72
CA GLN A 55 -28.34 10.10 14.89
C GLN A 55 -28.11 11.40 15.65
N LYS A 56 -28.83 11.68 16.74
CA LYS A 56 -28.60 12.92 17.52
C LYS A 56 -27.28 12.85 18.28
N ALA A 57 -26.98 11.72 18.93
CA ALA A 57 -25.71 11.49 19.60
C ALA A 57 -24.53 11.47 18.61
N ASN A 58 -24.73 10.87 17.44
CA ASN A 58 -23.74 10.83 16.37
C ASN A 58 -23.47 12.22 15.78
N SER A 59 -24.51 13.01 15.51
CA SER A 59 -24.38 14.39 15.02
C SER A 59 -23.67 15.31 16.01
N ALA A 60 -23.96 15.18 17.31
CA ALA A 60 -23.24 15.92 18.34
C ALA A 60 -21.76 15.53 18.36
N THR A 61 -21.45 14.24 18.31
CA THR A 61 -20.07 13.74 18.28
C THR A 61 -19.32 14.25 17.04
N ILE A 62 -19.88 14.10 15.85
CA ILE A 62 -19.25 14.53 14.58
C ILE A 62 -19.04 16.05 14.57
N SER A 63 -20.01 16.83 15.04
CA SER A 63 -19.88 18.29 15.14
C SER A 63 -18.75 18.69 16.09
N ASN A 64 -18.65 18.06 17.26
CA ASN A 64 -17.55 18.32 18.20
C ASN A 64 -16.18 17.92 17.62
N PHE A 65 -16.08 16.77 16.96
CA PHE A 65 -14.83 16.30 16.35
C PHE A 65 -14.37 17.15 15.16
N THR A 66 -15.32 17.66 14.37
CA THR A 66 -15.00 18.44 13.15
C THR A 66 -14.94 19.95 13.40
N GLY A 67 -15.17 20.41 14.63
CA GLY A 67 -15.27 21.83 14.95
C GLY A 67 -16.46 22.51 14.25
N GLY A 68 -17.57 21.79 14.08
CA GLY A 68 -18.78 22.27 13.42
C GLY A 68 -18.79 22.16 11.88
N LYS A 69 -17.72 21.63 11.26
CA LYS A 69 -17.62 21.53 9.78
C LYS A 69 -18.53 20.45 9.19
N ALA A 70 -18.89 19.43 9.95
CA ALA A 70 -19.88 18.44 9.56
C ALA A 70 -20.82 18.13 10.71
N THR A 71 -22.11 17.98 10.42
CA THR A 71 -23.17 17.70 11.39
C THR A 71 -23.81 16.33 11.19
N ASN A 72 -23.50 15.65 10.10
CA ASN A 72 -24.04 14.33 9.77
C ASN A 72 -22.93 13.41 9.23
N PHE A 73 -23.19 12.11 9.27
CA PHE A 73 -22.24 11.08 8.85
C PHE A 73 -21.72 11.29 7.42
N TRP A 74 -22.62 11.56 6.47
CA TRP A 74 -22.26 11.71 5.05
C TRP A 74 -21.47 12.99 4.76
N GLY A 75 -21.70 14.08 5.48
CA GLY A 75 -20.94 15.32 5.38
C GLY A 75 -19.52 15.19 5.90
N TYR A 76 -19.28 14.24 6.81
CA TYR A 76 -17.93 13.92 7.27
C TYR A 76 -17.25 12.87 6.39
N VAL A 77 -17.91 11.74 6.13
CA VAL A 77 -17.33 10.58 5.46
C VAL A 77 -17.29 10.74 3.94
N GLY A 78 -18.26 11.42 3.33
CA GLY A 78 -18.36 11.60 1.88
C GLY A 78 -17.10 12.23 1.25
N PRO A 79 -16.64 13.41 1.73
CA PRO A 79 -15.42 14.03 1.23
C PRO A 79 -14.17 13.18 1.45
N LEU A 80 -14.08 12.45 2.57
CA LEU A 80 -12.95 11.56 2.87
C LEU A 80 -12.90 10.36 1.92
N LEU A 81 -14.05 9.74 1.65
CA LEU A 81 -14.16 8.64 0.68
C LEU A 81 -13.83 9.12 -0.72
N PHE A 82 -14.41 10.24 -1.15
CA PHE A 82 -14.14 10.81 -2.47
C PHE A 82 -12.66 11.16 -2.64
N GLY A 83 -12.06 11.83 -1.65
CA GLY A 83 -10.64 12.15 -1.67
C GLY A 83 -9.76 10.90 -1.75
N THR A 84 -10.06 9.86 -0.98
CA THR A 84 -9.30 8.60 -1.00
C THR A 84 -9.38 7.92 -2.37
N VAL A 85 -10.58 7.81 -2.95
CA VAL A 85 -10.78 7.20 -4.27
C VAL A 85 -10.11 8.02 -5.37
N LEU A 86 -10.30 9.35 -5.36
CA LEU A 86 -9.73 10.24 -6.36
C LEU A 86 -8.19 10.19 -6.34
N ILE A 87 -7.59 10.32 -5.15
CA ILE A 87 -6.13 10.32 -5.00
C ILE A 87 -5.55 8.95 -5.36
N SER A 88 -6.16 7.86 -4.92
CA SER A 88 -5.68 6.51 -5.27
C SER A 88 -5.79 6.24 -6.77
N ALA A 89 -6.86 6.65 -7.43
CA ALA A 89 -7.02 6.53 -8.87
C ALA A 89 -5.95 7.34 -9.64
N LEU A 90 -5.74 8.60 -9.28
CA LEU A 90 -4.71 9.45 -9.89
C LEU A 90 -3.31 8.89 -9.65
N ALA A 91 -3.02 8.43 -8.43
CA ALA A 91 -1.74 7.83 -8.07
C ALA A 91 -1.48 6.57 -8.90
N LEU A 92 -2.46 5.66 -9.03
CA LEU A 92 -2.34 4.45 -9.83
C LEU A 92 -2.14 4.77 -11.31
N LEU A 93 -2.92 5.72 -11.85
CA LEU A 93 -2.83 6.13 -13.25
C LEU A 93 -1.41 6.60 -13.59
N ILE A 94 -0.86 7.52 -12.78
CA ILE A 94 0.48 8.07 -13.00
C ILE A 94 1.55 7.01 -12.73
N SER A 95 1.43 6.29 -11.62
CA SER A 95 2.41 5.27 -11.20
C SER A 95 2.50 4.12 -12.20
N PHE A 96 1.40 3.73 -12.82
CA PHE A 96 1.38 2.64 -13.80
C PHE A 96 2.29 2.96 -15.00
N PHE A 97 2.10 4.12 -15.64
CA PHE A 97 2.91 4.50 -16.80
C PHE A 97 4.39 4.65 -16.44
N VAL A 98 4.70 5.28 -15.30
CA VAL A 98 6.08 5.48 -14.85
C VAL A 98 6.74 4.13 -14.52
N SER A 99 6.04 3.24 -13.83
CA SER A 99 6.56 1.92 -13.46
C SER A 99 6.88 1.06 -14.68
N VAL A 100 5.97 1.03 -15.67
CA VAL A 100 6.21 0.31 -16.93
C VAL A 100 7.41 0.88 -17.68
N GLY A 101 7.53 2.22 -17.74
CA GLY A 101 8.68 2.87 -18.38
C GLY A 101 10.02 2.50 -17.73
N ILE A 102 10.09 2.53 -16.39
CA ILE A 102 11.30 2.16 -15.63
C ILE A 102 11.61 0.67 -15.82
N ALA A 103 10.60 -0.20 -15.75
CA ALA A 103 10.77 -1.64 -15.92
C ALA A 103 11.32 -2.00 -17.31
N LEU A 104 10.78 -1.38 -18.37
CA LEU A 104 11.27 -1.58 -19.73
C LEU A 104 12.68 -1.01 -19.91
N PHE A 105 12.96 0.16 -19.34
CA PHE A 105 14.29 0.76 -19.42
C PHE A 105 15.34 -0.14 -18.77
N ILE A 106 15.12 -0.60 -17.55
CA ILE A 106 16.06 -1.47 -16.82
C ILE A 106 16.24 -2.81 -17.53
N SER A 107 15.15 -3.40 -18.05
CA SER A 107 15.18 -4.74 -18.65
C SER A 107 15.73 -4.79 -20.07
N HIS A 108 15.51 -3.75 -20.88
CA HIS A 108 15.78 -3.81 -22.33
C HIS A 108 16.74 -2.73 -22.85
N TYR A 109 16.79 -1.55 -22.24
CA TYR A 109 17.55 -0.41 -22.77
C TYR A 109 18.82 -0.09 -21.97
N ALA A 110 18.86 -0.42 -20.68
CA ALA A 110 19.97 -0.06 -19.81
C ALA A 110 21.20 -0.99 -20.01
N PRO A 111 22.43 -0.44 -20.07
CA PRO A 111 23.63 -1.26 -20.08
C PRO A 111 23.77 -2.02 -18.75
N LYS A 112 24.34 -3.23 -18.77
CA LYS A 112 24.38 -4.17 -17.63
C LYS A 112 24.71 -3.51 -16.28
N LYS A 113 25.74 -2.66 -16.21
CA LYS A 113 26.15 -1.99 -14.96
C LYS A 113 25.07 -1.05 -14.41
N LEU A 114 24.41 -0.29 -15.30
CA LEU A 114 23.36 0.65 -14.91
C LEU A 114 22.09 -0.10 -14.51
N ALA A 115 21.73 -1.16 -15.23
CA ALA A 115 20.60 -2.01 -14.87
C ALA A 115 20.75 -2.61 -13.48
N THR A 116 21.95 -3.13 -13.14
CA THR A 116 22.24 -3.65 -11.78
C THR A 116 22.14 -2.55 -10.72
N ALA A 117 22.73 -1.37 -10.95
CA ALA A 117 22.67 -0.27 -9.99
C ALA A 117 21.23 0.23 -9.75
N LEU A 118 20.45 0.41 -10.82
CA LEU A 118 19.06 0.84 -10.73
C LEU A 118 18.18 -0.21 -10.04
N SER A 119 18.36 -1.49 -10.36
CA SER A 119 17.61 -2.58 -9.71
C SER A 119 17.91 -2.60 -8.20
N TYR A 120 19.18 -2.45 -7.81
CA TYR A 120 19.56 -2.35 -6.41
C TYR A 120 18.92 -1.16 -5.70
N VAL A 121 18.86 0.02 -6.34
CA VAL A 121 18.16 1.18 -5.78
C VAL A 121 16.67 0.92 -5.63
N VAL A 122 16.02 0.32 -6.62
CA VAL A 122 14.60 -0.02 -6.55
C VAL A 122 14.32 -1.01 -5.43
N ASP A 123 15.13 -2.06 -5.30
CA ASP A 123 15.01 -3.06 -4.22
C ASP A 123 15.23 -2.41 -2.85
N LEU A 124 16.20 -1.50 -2.74
CA LEU A 124 16.45 -0.75 -1.51
C LEU A 124 15.28 0.18 -1.17
N LEU A 125 14.72 0.90 -2.15
CA LEU A 125 13.54 1.74 -1.96
C LEU A 125 12.33 0.91 -1.52
N ALA A 126 12.17 -0.30 -2.07
CA ALA A 126 11.10 -1.22 -1.69
C ALA A 126 11.28 -1.77 -0.25
N ALA A 127 12.52 -1.84 0.25
CA ALA A 127 12.83 -2.29 1.60
C ALA A 127 12.61 -1.22 2.68
N ILE A 128 12.50 0.06 2.30
CA ILE A 128 12.29 1.15 3.26
C ILE A 128 10.87 1.07 3.86
N PRO A 129 10.73 1.17 5.20
CA PRO A 129 9.42 1.19 5.85
C PRO A 129 8.51 2.30 5.32
N SER A 130 7.25 1.96 5.03
CA SER A 130 6.25 2.92 4.53
C SER A 130 6.05 4.14 5.43
N VAL A 131 6.21 3.98 6.75
CA VAL A 131 6.13 5.07 7.74
C VAL A 131 7.15 6.18 7.45
N ILE A 132 8.36 5.83 6.99
CA ILE A 132 9.42 6.82 6.71
C ILE A 132 9.02 7.70 5.52
N TYR A 133 8.50 7.10 4.45
CA TYR A 133 7.99 7.86 3.31
C TYR A 133 6.81 8.76 3.69
N GLY A 134 5.92 8.29 4.57
CA GLY A 134 4.82 9.10 5.10
C GLY A 134 5.31 10.32 5.88
N LEU A 135 6.26 10.12 6.79
CA LEU A 135 6.84 11.19 7.61
C LEU A 135 7.66 12.18 6.77
N TRP A 136 8.49 11.70 5.85
CA TRP A 136 9.21 12.54 4.89
C TRP A 136 8.25 13.34 4.01
N GLY A 137 7.16 12.71 3.55
CA GLY A 137 6.10 13.36 2.80
C GLY A 137 5.50 14.52 3.59
N GLY A 138 5.13 14.31 4.85
CA GLY A 138 4.56 15.35 5.71
C GLY A 138 5.54 16.47 6.08
N LEU A 139 6.80 16.14 6.36
CA LEU A 139 7.78 17.10 6.87
C LEU A 139 8.52 17.86 5.78
N ILE A 140 8.69 17.28 4.59
CA ILE A 140 9.54 17.82 3.53
C ILE A 140 8.75 18.08 2.25
N LEU A 141 8.00 17.08 1.75
CA LEU A 141 7.30 17.22 0.47
C LEU A 141 6.11 18.19 0.55
N VAL A 142 5.28 18.09 1.60
CA VAL A 142 4.16 19.00 1.83
C VAL A 142 4.62 20.46 1.87
N PRO A 143 5.63 20.86 2.67
CA PRO A 143 6.11 22.24 2.65
C PRO A 143 6.73 22.65 1.32
N ALA A 144 7.45 21.75 0.65
CA ALA A 144 8.03 22.02 -0.65
C ALA A 144 6.98 22.27 -1.75
N ILE A 145 5.78 21.68 -1.64
CA ILE A 145 4.72 21.79 -2.64
C ILE A 145 3.73 22.95 -2.38
N TYR A 146 3.74 23.54 -1.17
CA TYR A 146 2.87 24.68 -0.86
C TYR A 146 2.97 25.86 -1.84
N PRO A 147 4.17 26.29 -2.32
CA PRO A 147 4.25 27.38 -3.28
C PRO A 147 3.50 27.07 -4.58
N PHE A 148 3.58 25.83 -5.05
CA PHE A 148 2.84 25.37 -6.22
C PHE A 148 1.33 25.38 -5.96
N TRP A 149 0.88 24.86 -4.82
CA TRP A 149 -0.54 24.88 -4.47
C TRP A 149 -1.09 26.30 -4.29
N ASN A 150 -0.33 27.20 -3.68
CA ASN A 150 -0.70 28.61 -3.56
C ASN A 150 -0.80 29.29 -4.93
N TRP A 151 0.11 28.95 -5.86
CA TRP A 151 0.02 29.41 -7.24
C TRP A 151 -1.25 28.88 -7.93
N VAL A 152 -1.51 27.57 -7.83
CA VAL A 152 -2.72 26.95 -8.38
C VAL A 152 -3.97 27.62 -7.82
N ALA A 153 -4.07 27.76 -6.50
CA ALA A 153 -5.24 28.38 -5.86
C ALA A 153 -5.43 29.84 -6.28
N LYS A 154 -4.33 30.58 -6.48
CA LYS A 154 -4.38 31.98 -6.92
C LYS A 154 -4.92 32.13 -8.36
N TYR A 155 -4.60 31.21 -9.27
CA TYR A 155 -4.95 31.33 -10.69
C TYR A 155 -6.14 30.47 -11.12
N LEU A 156 -6.39 29.36 -10.44
CA LEU A 156 -7.42 28.37 -10.78
C LEU A 156 -8.56 28.29 -9.74
N GLY A 157 -8.44 28.98 -8.60
CA GLY A 157 -9.48 29.09 -7.56
C GLY A 157 -9.40 27.99 -6.51
#